data_AF-A0A964YLB0-F1
#
_entry.id   AF-A0A964YLB0-F1
#
_cell.length_a   1.000
_cell.length_b   1.000
_cell.length_c   1.000
_cell.angle_alpha   90.00
_cell.angle_beta   90.00
_cell.angle_gamma   90.00
#
_symmetry.space_group_name_H-M   'P 1'
#
loop_
_entity.id
_entity.type
_entity.pdbx_description
1 polymer ?
#
loop_
_entity_poly.entity_id
_entity_poly.type
_entity_poly.pdbx_seq_one_letter_code
_entity_poly.pdbx_strand_id
1 'polypeptide(L)'
;PDTGYILSTFISGVDLSIFTSYAIPNIFSLRIIGTEGVFHYDGEAARLFSPRDVFSPSGRHVTPEAVSIDYFDLEENWLIGQKKIIDIFSIGIKTQLFNFSNFDDAVATFKLLISN
;
A
#
# COMPACT_ATOMS: atom_id res chain seq x y z
N PRO A 1 -11.71 10.26 13.93
CA PRO A 1 -12.84 9.35 13.61
C PRO A 1 -12.53 7.91 14.01
N ASP A 2 -13.55 7.16 14.45
CA ASP A 2 -13.35 5.78 14.89
C ASP A 2 -13.11 4.80 13.75
N THR A 3 -13.78 5.08 12.65
CA THR A 3 -13.62 4.46 11.34
C THR A 3 -13.53 5.58 10.31
N GLY A 4 -12.58 5.48 9.40
CA GLY A 4 -12.39 6.39 8.28
C GLY A 4 -12.44 5.64 6.96
N TYR A 5 -12.97 6.30 5.93
CA TYR A 5 -12.97 5.81 4.56
C TYR A 5 -12.67 6.95 3.61
N ILE A 6 -11.64 6.76 2.78
CA ILE A 6 -11.25 7.69 1.72
C ILE A 6 -11.43 6.99 0.39
N LEU A 7 -12.12 7.66 -0.54
CA LEU A 7 -12.24 7.24 -1.93
C LEU A 7 -11.78 8.40 -2.82
N SER A 8 -10.84 8.13 -3.73
CA SER A 8 -10.29 9.13 -4.65
C SER A 8 -10.08 8.52 -6.03
N THR A 9 -10.55 9.22 -7.05
CA THR A 9 -10.31 8.87 -8.47
C THR A 9 -9.28 9.83 -9.04
N PHE A 10 -8.18 9.28 -9.55
CA PHE A 10 -7.11 10.06 -10.17
C PHE A 10 -7.46 10.37 -11.63
N ILE A 11 -6.86 11.44 -12.18
CA ILE A 11 -7.01 11.83 -13.59
C ILE A 11 -6.58 10.71 -14.55
N SER A 12 -5.65 9.85 -14.10
CA SER A 12 -5.21 8.65 -14.83
C SER A 12 -6.28 7.54 -14.94
N GLY A 13 -7.42 7.68 -14.27
CA GLY A 13 -8.46 6.65 -14.20
C GLY A 13 -8.19 5.55 -13.17
N VAL A 14 -7.18 5.72 -12.32
CA VAL A 14 -6.92 4.84 -11.18
C VAL A 14 -7.80 5.25 -10.01
N ASP A 15 -8.44 4.29 -9.36
CA ASP A 15 -9.18 4.51 -8.12
C ASP A 15 -8.37 4.06 -6.90
N LEU A 16 -8.43 4.86 -5.85
CA LEU A 16 -7.85 4.57 -4.55
C LEU A 16 -8.94 4.55 -3.49
N SER A 17 -9.03 3.44 -2.76
CA SER A 17 -9.85 3.32 -1.57
C SER A 17 -8.99 2.99 -0.35
N ILE A 18 -9.09 3.79 0.71
CA ILE A 18 -8.42 3.54 1.98
C ILE A 18 -9.49 3.41 3.05
N PHE A 19 -9.47 2.30 3.78
CA PHE A 19 -10.32 2.06 4.93
C PHE A 19 -9.45 1.89 6.16
N THR A 20 -9.76 2.62 7.23
CA THR A 20 -9.08 2.51 8.52
C THR A 20 -10.12 2.45 9.63
N SER A 21 -9.87 1.68 10.67
CA SER A 21 -10.75 1.66 11.84
C SER A 21 -10.00 1.16 13.04
N TYR A 22 -10.11 1.87 14.17
CA TYR A 22 -9.56 1.39 15.44
C TYR A 22 -10.53 0.41 16.13
N ALA A 23 -11.80 0.39 15.71
CA ALA A 23 -12.90 -0.31 16.39
C ALA A 23 -13.13 -1.75 15.90
N ILE A 24 -12.30 -2.24 14.98
CA ILE A 24 -12.38 -3.59 14.41
C ILE A 24 -11.07 -4.36 14.66
N PRO A 25 -11.02 -5.69 14.43
CA PRO A 25 -9.78 -6.45 14.49
C PRO A 25 -8.70 -5.85 13.59
N ASN A 26 -7.44 -5.91 14.04
CA ASN A 26 -6.30 -5.45 13.27
C ASN A 26 -6.12 -6.34 12.03
N ILE A 27 -6.59 -5.85 10.88
CA ILE A 27 -6.50 -6.51 9.59
C ILE A 27 -5.76 -5.56 8.67
N PHE A 28 -4.60 -5.99 8.17
CA PHE A 28 -3.88 -5.28 7.14
C PHE A 28 -4.20 -5.90 5.77
N SER A 29 -4.57 -5.07 4.79
CA SER A 29 -4.69 -5.54 3.42
C SER A 29 -4.38 -4.42 2.44
N LEU A 30 -3.36 -4.64 1.63
CA LEU A 30 -3.00 -3.79 0.49
C LEU A 30 -3.27 -4.57 -0.80
N ARG A 31 -4.07 -4.01 -1.70
CA ARG A 31 -4.32 -4.59 -3.03
C ARG A 31 -4.06 -3.57 -4.13
N ILE A 32 -3.41 -4.03 -5.18
CA ILE A 32 -3.22 -3.29 -6.43
C ILE A 32 -3.73 -4.18 -7.55
N ILE A 33 -4.74 -3.70 -8.27
CA ILE A 33 -5.38 -4.45 -9.36
C ILE A 33 -4.98 -3.77 -10.67
N GLY A 34 -4.21 -4.50 -11.48
CA GLY A 34 -3.76 -4.04 -12.80
C GLY A 34 -4.50 -4.74 -13.94
N THR A 35 -4.00 -4.55 -15.16
CA THR A 35 -4.51 -5.27 -16.34
C THR A 35 -4.05 -6.72 -16.37
N GLU A 36 -2.80 -6.96 -15.99
CA GLU A 36 -2.16 -8.28 -16.11
C GLU A 36 -2.25 -9.14 -14.85
N GLY A 37 -2.71 -8.58 -13.74
CA GLY A 37 -2.77 -9.31 -12.49
C GLY A 37 -3.21 -8.49 -11.28
N VAL A 38 -3.15 -9.14 -10.14
CA VAL A 38 -3.46 -8.58 -8.83
C VAL A 38 -2.28 -8.80 -7.89
N PHE A 39 -1.79 -7.72 -7.31
CA PHE A 39 -0.89 -7.77 -6.17
C PHE A 39 -1.72 -7.68 -4.88
N HIS A 40 -1.48 -8.58 -3.94
CA HIS A 40 -2.11 -8.55 -2.61
C HIS A 40 -1.06 -8.81 -1.53
N TYR A 41 -0.98 -7.90 -0.58
CA TYR A 41 -0.25 -8.08 0.67
C TYR A 41 -1.23 -8.04 1.85
N ASP A 42 -1.16 -9.02 2.74
CA ASP A 42 -2.06 -9.21 3.89
C ASP A 42 -1.39 -8.93 5.24
N GLY A 43 -0.15 -8.43 5.21
CA GLY A 43 0.67 -8.24 6.41
C GLY A 43 1.64 -9.38 6.67
N GLU A 44 1.53 -10.52 6.00
CA GLU A 44 2.45 -11.66 6.15
C GLU A 44 3.14 -12.02 4.83
N ALA A 45 2.38 -12.04 3.73
CA ALA A 45 2.89 -12.45 2.43
C ALA A 45 2.35 -11.59 1.31
N ALA A 46 3.26 -11.11 0.45
CA ALA A 46 2.91 -10.51 -0.81
C ALA A 46 2.72 -11.60 -1.86
N ARG A 47 1.60 -11.53 -2.58
CA ARG A 47 1.23 -12.49 -3.61
C ARG A 47 0.93 -11.75 -4.91
N LEU A 48 1.51 -12.23 -6.00
CA LEU A 48 1.16 -11.79 -7.34
C LEU A 48 0.32 -12.88 -8.01
N PHE A 49 -0.90 -12.53 -8.40
CA PHE A 49 -1.82 -13.40 -9.12
C PHE A 49 -1.88 -12.95 -10.58
N SER A 50 -1.48 -13.81 -11.51
CA SER A 50 -1.41 -13.50 -12.94
C SER A 50 -1.55 -14.77 -13.80
N PRO A 51 -2.14 -14.72 -15.00
CA PRO A 51 -2.82 -13.57 -15.61
C PRO A 51 -4.10 -13.21 -14.83
N ARG A 52 -4.56 -11.95 -14.89
CA ARG A 52 -5.81 -11.54 -14.23
C ARG A 52 -7.03 -12.32 -14.75
N ASP A 53 -7.06 -12.56 -16.06
CA ASP A 53 -8.22 -13.07 -16.77
C ASP A 53 -8.22 -14.60 -16.82
N VAL A 54 -8.47 -15.23 -15.66
CA VAL A 54 -8.68 -16.67 -15.52
C VAL A 54 -10.16 -16.96 -15.34
N PHE A 55 -10.68 -17.94 -16.09
CA PHE A 55 -12.10 -18.30 -16.09
C PHE A 55 -12.31 -19.76 -15.70
N SER A 56 -13.37 -20.02 -14.93
CA SER A 56 -13.87 -21.38 -14.69
C SER A 56 -14.40 -22.02 -15.99
N PRO A 57 -14.60 -23.35 -16.02
CA PRO A 57 -15.30 -24.01 -17.14
C PRO A 57 -16.71 -23.46 -17.41
N SER A 58 -17.34 -22.83 -16.42
CA SER A 58 -18.63 -22.14 -16.55
C SER A 58 -18.53 -20.69 -17.04
N GLY A 59 -17.34 -20.23 -17.43
CA GLY A 59 -17.09 -18.88 -17.97
C GLY A 59 -17.08 -17.76 -16.93
N ARG A 60 -16.97 -18.09 -15.64
CA ARG A 60 -16.90 -17.07 -14.57
C ARG A 60 -15.44 -16.72 -14.29
N HIS A 61 -15.14 -15.44 -14.04
CA HIS A 61 -13.84 -15.06 -13.50
C HIS A 61 -13.57 -15.81 -12.20
N VAL A 62 -12.35 -16.35 -12.09
CA VAL A 62 -11.83 -16.99 -10.88
C VAL A 62 -10.51 -16.34 -10.51
N THR A 63 -10.16 -16.41 -9.23
CA THR A 63 -8.85 -15.95 -8.78
C THR A 63 -7.76 -16.80 -9.46
N PRO A 64 -6.76 -16.18 -10.09
CA PRO A 64 -5.62 -16.91 -10.66
C PRO A 64 -4.84 -17.63 -9.56
N GLU A 65 -3.98 -18.58 -9.94
CA GLU A 65 -2.95 -19.05 -9.01
C GLU A 65 -1.89 -17.96 -8.79
N ALA A 66 -1.24 -17.97 -7.62
CA ALA A 66 -0.16 -17.06 -7.33
C ALA A 66 1.09 -17.47 -8.13
N VAL A 67 1.60 -16.57 -8.97
CA VAL A 67 2.85 -16.79 -9.74
C VAL A 67 4.09 -16.46 -8.91
N SER A 68 3.94 -15.64 -7.87
CA SER A 68 4.98 -15.39 -6.87
C SER A 68 4.37 -15.19 -5.49
N ILE A 69 5.11 -15.62 -4.47
CA ILE A 69 4.78 -15.45 -3.06
C ILE A 69 6.07 -15.09 -2.34
N ASP A 70 6.10 -13.90 -1.75
CA ASP A 70 7.20 -13.42 -0.91
C ASP A 70 6.68 -13.21 0.51
N TYR A 71 7.31 -13.86 1.47
CA TYR A 71 6.95 -13.75 2.89
C TYR A 71 7.75 -12.63 3.52
N PHE A 72 7.03 -11.65 4.08
CA PHE A 72 7.63 -10.58 4.86
C PHE A 72 6.59 -10.02 5.84
N ASP A 73 6.84 -10.26 7.12
CA ASP A 73 5.94 -9.89 8.20
C ASP A 73 5.91 -8.36 8.39
N LEU A 74 4.71 -7.81 8.56
CA LEU A 74 4.49 -6.37 8.70
C LEU A 74 5.16 -5.80 9.94
N GLU A 75 5.08 -6.51 11.07
CA GLU A 75 5.63 -6.03 12.35
C GLU A 75 7.16 -6.02 12.30
N GLU A 76 7.78 -7.08 11.77
CA GLU A 76 9.22 -7.13 11.56
C GLU A 76 9.69 -6.03 10.59
N ASN A 77 9.00 -5.88 9.46
CA ASN A 77 9.35 -4.88 8.46
C ASN A 77 9.11 -3.44 8.93
N TRP A 78 8.12 -3.23 9.80
CA TRP A 78 7.88 -1.95 10.44
C TRP A 78 9.10 -1.51 11.26
N LEU A 79 9.68 -2.41 12.05
CA LEU A 79 10.89 -2.12 12.84
C LEU A 79 12.11 -1.88 11.95
N ILE A 80 12.27 -2.66 10.88
CA ILE A 80 13.35 -2.46 9.89
C ILE A 80 13.20 -1.10 9.21
N GLY A 81 11.98 -0.74 8.80
CA GLY A 81 11.65 0.54 8.18
C GLY A 81 11.97 1.72 9.09
N GLN A 82 11.61 1.65 10.37
CA GLN A 82 11.94 2.70 11.34
C GLN A 82 13.45 2.94 11.46
N LYS A 83 14.26 1.87 11.52
CA LYS A 83 15.73 2.00 11.56
C LYS A 83 16.26 2.69 10.30
N LYS A 84 15.80 2.27 9.11
CA LYS A 84 16.19 2.89 7.84
C LYS A 84 15.82 4.37 7.77
N ILE A 85 14.68 4.78 8.33
CA ILE A 85 14.29 6.20 8.39
C ILE A 85 15.30 7.03 9.20
N ILE A 86 15.77 6.51 10.34
CA ILE A 86 16.79 7.17 11.17
C ILE A 86 18.11 7.31 10.42
N ASP A 87 18.51 6.28 9.67
CA ASP A 87 19.72 6.30 8.87
C ASP A 87 19.63 7.36 7.75
N ILE A 88 18.53 7.39 7.01
CA ILE A 88 18.27 8.40 5.97
C ILE A 88 18.28 9.81 6.55
N PHE A 89 17.62 10.02 7.70
CA PHE A 89 17.60 11.31 8.38
C PHE A 89 19.00 11.76 8.80
N SER A 90 19.80 10.83 9.35
CA SER A 90 21.18 11.10 9.77
C SER A 90 22.07 11.47 8.59
N ILE A 91 21.90 10.80 7.44
CA ILE A 91 22.59 11.14 6.20
C ILE A 91 22.18 12.54 5.73
N GLY A 92 20.88 12.86 5.75
CA GLY A 92 20.35 14.17 5.37
C GLY A 92 20.96 15.31 6.20
N ILE A 93 21.04 15.15 7.52
CA ILE A 93 21.69 16.15 8.40
C ILE A 93 23.16 16.33 8.03
N LYS A 94 23.91 15.22 7.90
CA LYS A 94 25.36 15.26 7.64
C LYS A 94 25.69 15.88 6.29
N THR A 95 24.87 15.61 5.28
CA THR A 95 25.09 16.06 3.91
C THR A 95 24.45 17.41 3.62
N GLN A 96 23.54 17.89 4.48
CA GLN A 96 22.66 19.05 4.24
C GLN A 96 21.85 18.96 2.94
N LEU A 97 21.71 17.75 2.39
CA LEU A 97 20.92 17.48 1.19
C LEU A 97 19.55 16.97 1.62
N PHE A 98 18.67 17.91 1.95
CA PHE A 98 17.25 17.61 2.12
C PHE A 98 16.54 17.84 0.79
N ASN A 99 15.86 16.80 0.30
CA ASN A 99 14.99 16.97 -0.86
C ASN A 99 13.68 17.63 -0.41
N PHE A 100 13.54 18.93 -0.68
CA PHE A 100 12.35 19.68 -0.31
C PHE A 100 11.07 19.20 -1.01
N SER A 101 11.15 18.49 -2.14
CA SER A 101 9.95 17.91 -2.76
C SER A 101 9.25 16.92 -1.83
N ASN A 102 10.02 16.14 -1.07
CA ASN A 102 9.46 15.19 -0.09
C ASN A 102 8.70 15.92 1.03
N PHE A 103 9.12 17.14 1.38
CA PHE A 103 8.42 17.96 2.36
C PHE A 103 7.09 18.47 1.81
N ASP A 104 7.07 18.93 0.55
CA ASP A 104 5.84 19.38 -0.11
C ASP A 104 4.83 18.23 -0.24
N ASP A 105 5.30 17.03 -0.62
CA ASP A 105 4.48 15.82 -0.69
C ASP A 105 3.91 15.44 0.69
N ALA A 106 4.72 15.55 1.76
CA ALA A 106 4.27 15.30 3.12
C ALA A 106 3.21 16.31 3.57
N VAL A 107 3.39 17.59 3.26
CA VAL A 107 2.39 18.64 3.54
C VAL A 107 1.10 18.41 2.76
N ALA A 108 1.18 18.02 1.48
CA ALA A 108 0.02 17.70 0.66
C ALA A 108 -0.75 16.50 1.22
N THR A 109 -0.03 15.44 1.61
CA THR A 109 -0.62 14.25 2.23
C THR A 109 -1.29 14.59 3.56
N PHE A 110 -0.63 15.37 4.42
CA PHE A 110 -1.19 15.77 5.71
C PHE A 110 -2.46 16.61 5.54
N LYS A 111 -2.47 17.56 4.59
CA LYS A 111 -3.65 18.33 4.24
C LYS A 111 -4.81 17.43 3.81
N LEU A 112 -4.55 16.40 3.02
CA LEU A 112 -5.56 15.43 2.62
C LEU A 112 -6.13 14.67 3.83
N LEU A 113 -5.28 14.28 4.78
CA LEU A 113 -5.72 13.54 5.98
C LEU A 113 -6.54 14.38 6.96
N ILE A 114 -6.25 15.67 7.12
CA ILE A 114 -7.01 16.55 8.03
C ILE A 114 -8.27 17.15 7.41
N SER A 115 -8.38 17.13 6.08
CA SER A 115 -9.53 17.68 5.35
C SER A 115 -10.67 16.66 5.15
N ASN A 116 -10.43 15.39 5.52
CA ASN A 116 -11.40 14.30 5.54
C ASN A 116 -11.73 13.91 6.99
#